data_AF-A0A963YT13-F1
#
_entry.id   AF-A0A963YT13-F1
#
_cell.length_a   1.000
_cell.length_b   1.000
_cell.length_c   1.000
_cell.angle_alpha   90.00
_cell.angle_beta   90.00
_cell.angle_gamma   90.00
#
_symmetry.space_group_name_H-M   'P 1'
#
loop_
_entity.id
_entity.type
_entity.pdbx_description
1 polymer ?
#
loop_
_entity_poly.entity_id
_entity_poly.type
_entity_poly.pdbx_seq_one_letter_code
_entity_poly.pdbx_strand_id
1 'polypeptide(L)' 'MTLSIKNAPDDVVQRLRERAERHHRSLQGELLSIIEAAAQEPAATNVAELRAEIRLLDLQTPSESVAILRADRDGR' A
#
# COMPACT_ATOMS: atom_id res chain seq x y z
N MET A 1 -9.40 23.89 -4.84
CA MET A 1 -9.40 23.36 -6.21
C MET A 1 -10.39 22.20 -6.26
N THR A 2 -11.23 22.11 -7.29
CA THR A 2 -12.26 21.07 -7.41
C THR A 2 -12.09 20.28 -8.70
N LEU A 3 -12.23 18.96 -8.62
CA LEU A 3 -12.17 18.05 -9.76
C LEU A 3 -13.58 17.52 -9.99
N SER A 4 -14.12 17.73 -11.18
CA SER A 4 -15.48 17.32 -11.53
C SER A 4 -15.44 16.40 -12.73
N ILE A 5 -16.06 15.22 -12.58
CA ILE A 5 -16.18 14.22 -13.64
C ILE A 5 -17.60 14.34 -14.19
N LYS A 6 -17.73 14.74 -15.45
CA LYS A 6 -19.03 14.80 -16.15
C LYS A 6 -19.35 13.44 -16.76
N ASN A 7 -20.64 13.09 -16.79
CA ASN A 7 -21.15 11.84 -17.38
C ASN A 7 -20.57 10.57 -16.74
N ALA A 8 -20.38 10.57 -15.41
CA ALA A 8 -20.04 9.35 -14.69
C ALA A 8 -21.21 8.35 -14.79
N PRO A 9 -20.98 7.11 -15.22
CA PRO A 9 -22.01 6.08 -15.23
C PRO A 9 -22.55 5.84 -13.82
N ASP A 10 -23.88 5.72 -13.68
CA ASP A 10 -24.53 5.59 -12.37
C ASP A 10 -24.05 4.35 -11.60
N ASP A 11 -23.79 3.24 -12.31
CA ASP A 11 -23.26 2.01 -11.72
C ASP A 11 -21.86 2.22 -11.10
N VAL A 12 -21.01 3.02 -11.75
CA VAL A 12 -19.68 3.37 -11.22
C VAL A 12 -19.83 4.22 -9.96
N VAL A 13 -20.73 5.21 -9.97
CA VAL A 13 -20.99 6.06 -8.81
C VAL A 13 -21.50 5.25 -7.62
N GLN A 14 -22.41 4.29 -7.86
CA GLN A 14 -22.90 3.41 -6.79
C GLN A 14 -21.79 2.54 -6.20
N ARG A 15 -20.97 1.91 -7.04
CA ARG A 15 -19.84 1.08 -6.57
C ARG A 15 -18.83 1.89 -5.75
N LEU A 16 -18.59 3.15 -6.13
CA LEU A 16 -17.73 4.06 -5.37
C LEU A 16 -18.35 4.45 -4.03
N ARG A 17 -19.67 4.65 -3.97
CA ARG A 17 -20.39 4.92 -2.72
C ARG A 17 -20.31 3.76 -1.74
N GLU A 18 -20.61 2.54 -2.20
CA GLU A 18 -20.49 1.34 -1.37
C GLU A 18 -19.04 1.14 -0.88
N ARG A 19 -18.06 1.43 -1.73
CA ARG A 19 -16.64 1.37 -1.35
C ARG A 19 -16.31 2.39 -0.27
N ALA A 20 -16.79 3.62 -0.40
CA ALA A 20 -16.60 4.66 0.59
C ALA A 20 -17.22 4.30 1.94
N GLU A 21 -18.43 3.71 1.93
CA GLU A 21 -19.10 3.20 3.14
C GLU A 21 -18.29 2.10 3.84
N ARG A 22 -17.78 1.12 3.07
CA ARG A 22 -16.89 0.06 3.60
C ARG A 22 -15.61 0.63 4.21
N HIS A 23 -15.09 1.71 3.65
CA HIS A 23 -13.86 2.34 4.10
C HIS A 23 -14.12 3.41 5.18
N HIS A 24 -15.37 3.60 5.61
CA HIS A 24 -15.80 4.63 6.55
C HIS A 24 -15.34 6.04 6.17
N ARG A 25 -15.39 6.35 4.87
CA ARG A 25 -14.98 7.65 4.30
C ARG A 25 -16.13 8.29 3.54
N SER A 26 -16.07 9.61 3.35
CA SER A 26 -16.95 10.28 2.41
C SER A 26 -16.62 9.86 0.96
N LEU A 27 -17.59 9.97 0.05
CA LEU A 27 -17.36 9.68 -1.37
C LEU A 27 -16.21 10.50 -1.96
N GLN A 28 -16.11 11.77 -1.57
CA GLN A 28 -15.01 12.64 -1.98
C GLN A 28 -13.67 12.17 -1.42
N GLY A 29 -13.63 11.73 -0.16
CA GLY A 29 -12.41 11.20 0.46
C GLY A 29 -11.95 9.89 -0.18
N GLU A 30 -12.90 9.02 -0.55
CA GLU A 30 -12.56 7.79 -1.26
C GLU A 30 -12.04 8.07 -2.68
N LEU A 31 -12.66 9.01 -3.41
CA LEU A 31 -12.16 9.46 -4.71
C LEU A 31 -10.75 10.02 -4.61
N LEU A 32 -10.49 10.87 -3.61
CA LEU A 32 -9.16 11.43 -3.38
C LEU A 32 -8.14 10.32 -3.10
N SER A 33 -8.47 9.37 -2.24
CA SER A 33 -7.57 8.23 -1.92
C SER A 33 -7.23 7.39 -3.14
N ILE A 34 -8.19 7.17 -4.05
CA ILE A 34 -7.96 6.44 -5.31
C ILE A 34 -7.05 7.24 -6.23
N ILE A 35 -7.30 8.55 -6.37
CA ILE A 35 -6.49 9.43 -7.22
C ILE A 35 -5.07 9.54 -6.68
N GLU A 36 -4.88 9.69 -5.37
CA GLU A 36 -3.57 9.72 -4.72
C GLU A 36 -2.80 8.43 -4.96
N ALA A 37 -3.45 7.27 -4.80
CA ALA A 37 -2.82 5.98 -5.06
C ALA A 37 -2.47 5.78 -6.54
N ALA A 38 -3.28 6.31 -7.46
CA ALA A 38 -2.99 6.25 -8.90
C ALA A 38 -1.93 7.26 -9.35
N ALA A 39 -1.82 8.39 -8.64
CA ALA A 39 -0.82 9.43 -8.89
C ALA A 39 0.54 9.10 -8.28
N GLN A 40 0.58 8.23 -7.26
CA GLN A 40 1.80 7.54 -6.88
C GLN A 40 2.21 6.65 -8.06
N GLU A 41 3.18 7.12 -8.86
CA GLU A 41 3.94 6.24 -9.75
C GLU A 41 4.34 5.00 -8.93
N PRO A 42 4.20 3.77 -9.48
CA PRO A 42 4.67 2.59 -8.79
C PRO A 42 6.17 2.75 -8.55
N ALA A 43 6.53 3.20 -7.35
CA ALA A 43 7.89 3.16 -6.86
C ALA A 43 8.27 1.68 -6.84
N ALA A 44 8.96 1.25 -7.90
CA ALA A 44 9.48 -0.08 -8.15
C ALA A 44 8.61 -1.22 -7.56
N THR A 45 7.52 -1.58 -8.27
CA THR A 45 6.71 -2.78 -7.97
C THR A 45 7.52 -4.08 -8.06
N ASN A 46 8.75 -4.04 -8.57
CA ASN A 46 9.59 -5.21 -8.62
C ASN A 46 10.30 -5.41 -7.27
N VAL A 47 9.76 -6.32 -6.45
CA VAL A 47 10.41 -6.82 -5.23
C VAL A 47 11.86 -7.23 -5.50
N ALA A 48 12.20 -7.70 -6.70
CA ALA A 48 13.58 -8.02 -7.07
C ALA A 48 14.46 -6.77 -7.26
N GLU A 49 13.94 -5.66 -7.79
CA GLU A 49 14.67 -4.38 -7.89
C GLU A 49 14.88 -3.77 -6.52
N LEU A 50 13.83 -3.73 -5.68
CA LEU A 50 13.96 -3.29 -4.28
C LEU A 50 14.99 -4.15 -3.53
N ARG A 51 14.98 -5.47 -3.75
CA ARG A 51 15.98 -6.37 -3.15
C ARG A 51 17.39 -6.14 -3.68
N ALA A 52 17.54 -5.82 -4.97
CA ALA A 52 18.84 -5.49 -5.55
C ALA A 52 19.38 -4.16 -4.97
N GLU A 53 18.52 -3.17 -4.81
CA GLU A 53 18.85 -1.88 -4.20
C GLU A 53 19.24 -2.03 -2.73
N ILE A 54 18.48 -2.80 -1.94
CA ILE A 54 18.82 -3.10 -0.54
C ILE A 54 20.19 -3.80 -0.44
N ARG A 55 20.52 -4.68 -1.39
CA ARG A 55 21.86 -5.34 -1.44
C ARG A 55 22.98 -4.35 -1.77
N LEU A 56 22.72 -3.38 -2.65
CA LEU A 56 23.70 -2.35 -3.02
C LEU A 56 23.96 -1.35 -1.89
N LEU A 57 22.94 -1.08 -1.08
CA LEU A 57 23.04 -0.21 0.10
C LEU A 57 23.76 -0.86 1.29
N ASP A 58 24.15 -2.15 1.17
CA ASP A 58 24.79 -2.97 2.21
C ASP A 58 24.14 -2.83 3.59
N LEU A 59 22.80 -2.78 3.60
CA LEU A 59 22.03 -2.66 4.82
C LEU A 59 22.11 -3.99 5.58
N GLN A 60 23.00 -4.03 6.57
CA GLN A 60 23.11 -5.15 7.49
C GLN A 60 21.90 -5.14 8.44
N THR A 61 20.87 -5.91 8.14
CA THR A 61 19.78 -6.14 9.10
C THR A 61 20.29 -7.04 10.22
N PRO A 62 20.28 -6.59 11.49
CA PRO A 62 20.74 -7.42 12.61
C PRO A 62 19.95 -8.73 12.66
N SER A 63 20.66 -9.86 12.72
CA SER A 63 20.06 -11.21 12.81
C SER A 63 19.56 -11.54 14.23
N GLU A 64 19.16 -10.52 14.99
CA GLU A 64 18.70 -10.63 16.38
C GLU A 64 17.51 -11.60 16.49
N SER A 65 16.64 -11.60 15.48
CA SER A 65 15.53 -12.55 15.38
C SER A 65 15.99 -14.02 15.33
N VAL A 66 17.14 -14.32 14.70
CA VAL A 66 17.67 -15.69 14.64
C VAL A 66 18.26 -16.12 15.99
N ALA A 67 18.87 -15.20 16.72
CA ALA A 67 19.37 -15.46 18.07
C ALA A 67 18.22 -15.79 19.04
N ILE A 68 17.13 -15.03 18.98
CA ILE A 68 15.92 -15.24 19.79
C ILE A 68 15.29 -16.62 19.50
N LEU A 69 15.13 -16.97 18.22
CA LEU A 69 14.55 -18.26 17.82
C LEU A 69 15.40 -19.47 18.24
N ARG A 70 16.73 -19.33 18.25
CA ARG A 70 17.64 -20.39 18.73
C ARG A 70 17.56 -20.56 20.24
N ALA A 71 17.52 -19.47 20.99
CA ALA A 71 17.39 -19.51 22.44
C ALA A 71 16.08 -20.21 22.88
N ASP A 72 14.96 -19.92 22.19
CA ASP A 72 13.68 -20.56 22.48
C ASP A 72 13.66 -22.07 22.10
N ARG A 73 14.30 -22.44 20.98
CA ARG A 73 14.39 -23.84 20.55
C ARG A 73 15.28 -24.69 21.45
N ASP A 74 16.46 -24.17 21.80
CA ASP A 74 17.48 -24.94 22.52
C ASP A 74 17.19 -25.00 24.04
N GLY A 75 16.17 -24.30 24.52
CA GLY A 75 15.69 -24.31 25.91
C GLY A 75 14.50 -25.24 26.21
N ARG A 76 14.06 -26.08 25.27
CA ARG A 76 12.92 -27.02 25.42
C ARG A 76 13.36 -28.48 25.58
#